data_AF-A0A380FEB4-F1
#
_entry.id   AF-A0A380FEB4-F1
#
_cell.length_a   1.000
_cell.length_b   1.000
_cell.length_c   1.000
_cell.angle_alpha   90.00
_cell.angle_beta   90.00
_cell.angle_gamma   90.00
#
_symmetry.space_group_name_H-M   'P 1'
#
loop_
_entity.id
_entity.type
_entity.pdbx_description
1 polymer ?
#
loop_
_entity_poly.entity_id
_entity_poly.type
_entity_poly.pdbx_seq_one_letter_code
_entity_poly.pdbx_strand_id
1 'polypeptide(L)'
;MDHGVDLIWHYLKFTKAIVNDEAIDVYNHGNMMRDFTYVDDIVEAISRLIEKPAEPNPEWSGANPDPSSSYAPYKVYNIGNNSPVRLMEFVEAIENKLGKTAKKNYMDLQAGDVPENLC
;
A
#
# COMPACT_ATOMS: atom_id res chain seq x y z
N MET A 1 -12.06 -0.86 -3.53
CA MET A 1 -10.85 -0.39 -4.23
C MET A 1 -9.69 -1.06 -3.53
N ASP A 2 -8.93 -1.85 -4.29
CA ASP A 2 -7.97 -2.81 -3.77
C ASP A 2 -6.61 -2.11 -3.55
N HIS A 3 -6.28 -1.83 -2.29
CA HIS A 3 -5.05 -1.12 -1.90
C HIS A 3 -3.76 -1.94 -2.14
N GLY A 4 -3.87 -3.24 -2.46
CA GLY A 4 -2.72 -4.12 -2.68
C GLY A 4 -2.04 -3.96 -4.05
N VAL A 5 -2.76 -3.47 -5.06
CA VAL A 5 -2.23 -3.33 -6.44
C VAL A 5 -1.47 -2.01 -6.64
N ASP A 6 -1.55 -1.09 -5.68
CA ASP A 6 -1.02 0.26 -5.81
C ASP A 6 0.51 0.30 -5.75
N LEU A 7 1.17 -0.59 -5.03
CA LEU A 7 2.60 -0.44 -4.71
C LEU A 7 3.53 -0.59 -5.92
N ILE A 8 3.33 -1.68 -6.67
CA ILE A 8 4.06 -1.92 -7.92
C ILE A 8 3.69 -0.85 -8.96
N TRP A 9 2.42 -0.41 -8.94
CA TRP A 9 1.93 0.60 -9.84
C TRP A 9 2.62 1.95 -9.65
N HIS A 10 2.79 2.42 -8.41
CA HIS A 10 3.48 3.68 -8.11
C HIS A 10 4.96 3.63 -8.51
N TYR A 11 5.65 2.54 -8.19
CA TYR A 11 7.05 2.34 -8.61
C TYR A 11 7.20 2.43 -10.14
N LEU A 12 6.41 1.64 -10.88
CA LEU A 12 6.49 1.58 -12.34
C LEU A 12 6.07 2.91 -12.98
N LYS A 13 5.00 3.53 -12.49
CA LYS A 13 4.48 4.80 -13.01
C LYS A 13 5.52 5.92 -12.87
N PHE A 14 6.08 6.11 -11.67
CA PHE A 14 7.08 7.16 -11.45
C PHE A 14 8.38 6.88 -12.18
N THR A 15 8.89 5.64 -12.11
CA THR A 15 10.12 5.27 -12.81
C THR A 15 9.99 5.50 -14.32
N LYS A 16 8.87 5.07 -14.92
CA LYS A 16 8.60 5.29 -16.35
C LYS A 16 8.57 6.78 -16.71
N ALA A 17 7.83 7.58 -15.95
CA ALA A 17 7.72 9.01 -16.20
C ALA A 17 9.08 9.71 -16.08
N ILE A 18 9.85 9.42 -15.03
CA ILE A 18 11.18 10.01 -14.81
C ILE A 18 12.16 9.63 -15.91
N VAL A 19 12.17 8.36 -16.32
CA VAL A 19 13.02 7.89 -17.43
C VAL A 19 12.70 8.62 -18.73
N ASN A 20 11.40 8.83 -19.01
CA ASN A 20 10.89 9.49 -20.20
C ASN A 20 10.85 11.03 -20.12
N ASP A 21 11.37 11.63 -19.04
CA ASP A 21 11.33 13.08 -18.79
C ASP A 21 9.91 13.68 -18.77
N GLU A 22 8.92 12.86 -18.43
CA GLU A 22 7.52 13.21 -18.21
C GLU A 22 7.29 13.66 -16.76
N ALA A 23 6.24 14.46 -16.53
CA ALA A 23 5.89 14.91 -15.19
C ALA A 23 5.10 13.82 -14.43
N ILE A 24 5.35 13.72 -13.12
CA ILE A 24 4.56 12.91 -12.19
C ILE A 24 3.57 13.81 -11.44
N ASP A 25 2.37 13.30 -11.21
CA ASP A 25 1.37 13.99 -10.38
C ASP A 25 1.55 13.60 -8.92
N VAL A 26 1.72 14.61 -8.06
CA VAL A 26 1.92 14.47 -6.62
C VAL A 26 0.73 15.13 -5.91
N TYR A 27 -0.19 14.31 -5.43
CA TYR A 27 -1.39 14.76 -4.73
C TYR A 27 -1.10 15.15 -3.27
N ASN A 28 -2.05 15.85 -2.63
CA ASN A 28 -1.92 16.36 -1.27
C ASN A 28 -0.66 17.22 -1.05
N HIS A 29 -0.20 17.91 -2.10
CA HIS A 29 1.06 18.67 -2.10
C HIS A 29 2.29 17.89 -1.58
N GLY A 30 2.31 16.56 -1.74
CA GLY A 30 3.41 15.70 -1.30
C GLY A 30 3.35 15.23 0.15
N ASN A 31 2.33 15.62 0.92
CA ASN A 31 2.12 15.20 2.31
C ASN A 31 1.41 13.84 2.43
N MET A 32 1.56 13.00 1.43
CA MET A 32 0.89 11.71 1.36
C MET A 32 1.78 10.63 1.98
N MET A 33 1.23 9.88 2.93
CA MET A 33 1.86 8.69 3.50
C MET A 33 1.32 7.44 2.80
N ARG A 34 2.19 6.47 2.56
CA ARG A 34 1.83 5.17 1.97
C ARG A 34 2.59 4.06 2.68
N ASP A 35 1.90 2.96 2.96
CA ASP A 35 2.52 1.73 3.46
C ASP A 35 3.14 0.98 2.28
N PHE A 36 4.42 1.23 2.01
CA PHE A 36 5.16 0.50 0.98
C PHE A 36 5.67 -0.84 1.51
N THR A 37 5.20 -1.93 0.90
CA THR A 37 5.66 -3.29 1.18
C THR A 37 6.43 -3.84 -0.02
N TYR A 38 7.61 -4.41 0.24
CA TYR A 38 8.42 -5.00 -0.82
C TYR A 38 7.83 -6.34 -1.28
N VAL A 39 7.99 -6.67 -2.57
CA VAL A 39 7.35 -7.86 -3.16
C VAL A 39 7.78 -9.16 -2.48
N ASP A 40 9.04 -9.27 -2.06
CA ASP A 40 9.55 -10.47 -1.40
C ASP A 40 8.90 -10.67 -0.03
N ASP A 41 8.55 -9.60 0.69
CA ASP A 41 7.84 -9.69 1.96
C ASP A 41 6.40 -10.21 1.75
N ILE A 42 5.74 -9.80 0.66
CA ILE A 42 4.43 -10.33 0.28
C ILE A 42 4.52 -11.82 -0.08
N VAL A 43 5.51 -12.20 -0.89
CA VAL A 43 5.73 -13.59 -1.29
C VAL A 43 6.00 -14.47 -0.07
N GLU A 44 6.83 -14.01 0.87
CA GLU A 44 7.13 -14.72 2.11
C GLU A 44 5.89 -14.85 3.00
N ALA A 45 5.11 -13.78 3.16
CA ALA A 45 3.88 -13.80 3.94
C ALA A 45 2.87 -14.81 3.38
N ILE A 46 2.64 -14.79 2.06
CA ILE A 46 1.74 -15.74 1.39
C ILE A 46 2.26 -17.18 1.54
N SER A 47 3.56 -17.40 1.33
CA SER A 47 4.18 -18.73 1.43
C SER A 47 3.97 -19.34 2.81
N ARG A 48 4.13 -18.56 3.88
CA ARG A 48 3.86 -19.02 5.26
C ARG A 48 2.38 -19.25 5.55
N LEU A 49 1.49 -18.46 4.96
CA LEU A 49 0.05 -18.58 5.17
C LEU A 49 -0.53 -19.84 4.51
N ILE A 50 0.04 -20.30 3.39
CA ILE A 50 -0.40 -21.53 2.70
C ILE A 50 -0.32 -22.75 3.64
N GLU A 51 0.70 -22.82 4.49
CA GLU A 51 0.88 -23.93 5.44
C GLU A 51 0.03 -23.80 6.72
N LYS A 52 -0.72 -22.71 6.86
CA LYS A 52 -1.50 -22.39 8.05
C LYS A 52 -3.00 -22.29 7.71
N PRO A 53 -3.73 -23.41 7.69
CA PRO A 53 -5.18 -23.37 7.49
C PRO A 53 -5.85 -22.51 8.56
N ALA A 54 -6.90 -21.79 8.18
CA ALA A 54 -7.67 -20.98 9.12
C ALA A 54 -8.32 -21.88 10.18
N GLU A 55 -8.34 -21.43 11.43
CA GLU A 55 -9.03 -22.10 12.52
C GLU A 55 -10.42 -21.48 12.71
N PRO A 56 -11.43 -22.28 13.10
CA PRO A 56 -12.72 -21.73 13.51
C PRO A 56 -12.57 -20.87 14.77
N ASN A 57 -13.41 -19.84 14.89
CA ASN A 57 -13.53 -19.01 16.08
C ASN A 57 -14.83 -19.35 16.84
N PRO A 58 -14.77 -20.16 17.92
CA PRO A 58 -15.96 -20.56 18.69
C PRO A 58 -16.69 -19.39 19.36
N GLU A 59 -15.98 -18.30 19.64
CA GLU A 59 -16.51 -17.11 20.30
C GLU A 59 -17.20 -16.15 19.30
N TRP A 60 -17.14 -16.47 18.00
CA TRP A 60 -17.77 -15.64 16.98
C TRP A 60 -19.30 -15.67 17.12
N SER A 61 -19.93 -14.49 17.09
CA SER A 61 -21.38 -14.35 17.14
C SER A 61 -21.87 -13.33 16.12
N GLY A 62 -22.99 -13.60 15.47
CA GLY A 62 -23.64 -12.63 14.59
C GLY A 62 -24.08 -11.35 15.31
N ALA A 63 -24.22 -11.39 16.64
CA ALA A 63 -24.55 -10.20 17.44
C ALA A 63 -23.33 -9.29 17.70
N ASN A 64 -22.11 -9.84 17.65
CA ASN A 64 -20.86 -9.11 17.81
C ASN A 64 -19.78 -9.74 16.91
N PRO A 65 -19.84 -9.50 15.59
CA PRO A 65 -18.98 -10.19 14.65
C PRO A 65 -17.55 -9.65 14.70
N ASP A 66 -16.57 -10.55 14.73
CA ASP A 66 -15.21 -10.22 14.27
C ASP A 66 -15.20 -10.34 12.75
N PRO A 67 -15.05 -9.24 11.98
CA PRO A 67 -15.10 -9.27 10.52
C PRO A 67 -13.93 -10.06 9.91
N SER A 68 -12.87 -10.29 10.67
CA SER A 68 -11.69 -11.03 10.23
C SER A 68 -11.80 -12.54 10.44
N SER A 69 -12.85 -13.07 11.11
CA SER A 69 -13.01 -14.49 11.40
C SER A 69 -14.45 -14.98 11.31
N SER A 70 -14.67 -16.27 11.51
CA SER A 70 -16.00 -16.89 11.55
C SER A 70 -16.02 -18.10 12.49
N TYR A 71 -17.22 -18.59 12.81
CA TYR A 71 -17.39 -19.91 13.43
C TYR A 71 -16.88 -21.04 12.53
N ALA A 72 -16.88 -20.84 11.21
CA ALA A 72 -16.28 -21.74 10.23
C ALA A 72 -14.78 -21.43 10.07
N PRO A 73 -13.96 -22.35 9.51
CA PRO A 73 -12.53 -22.14 9.28
C PRO A 73 -12.28 -21.07 8.20
N TYR A 74 -12.36 -19.80 8.60
CA TYR A 74 -12.27 -18.62 7.74
C TYR A 74 -11.51 -17.51 8.46
N LYS A 75 -10.56 -16.88 7.76
CA LYS A 75 -9.82 -15.74 8.29
C LYS A 75 -9.46 -14.76 7.17
N VAL A 76 -9.51 -13.46 7.48
CA VAL A 76 -8.97 -12.38 6.66
C VAL A 76 -7.74 -11.82 7.34
N TYR A 77 -6.66 -11.63 6.58
CA TYR A 77 -5.41 -11.04 7.05
C TYR A 77 -5.08 -9.82 6.22
N ASN A 78 -4.65 -8.75 6.89
CA ASN A 78 -3.94 -7.65 6.23
C ASN A 78 -2.46 -8.04 6.14
N ILE A 79 -1.85 -7.85 4.97
CA ILE A 79 -0.42 -8.01 4.75
C ILE A 79 0.13 -6.64 4.36
N GLY A 80 1.08 -6.13 5.14
CA GLY A 80 1.68 -4.81 4.93
C GLY A 80 2.93 -4.63 5.80
N ASN A 81 3.68 -3.56 5.58
CA ASN A 81 4.92 -3.26 6.31
C ASN A 81 4.64 -2.53 7.64
N ASN A 82 3.40 -2.06 7.85
CA ASN A 82 2.94 -1.37 9.07
C ASN A 82 3.82 -0.18 9.48
N SER A 83 4.57 0.37 8.52
CA SER A 83 5.47 1.51 8.68
C SER A 83 5.24 2.46 7.50
N PRO A 84 4.25 3.36 7.61
CA PRO A 84 3.96 4.32 6.56
C PRO A 84 5.17 5.20 6.26
N VAL A 85 5.48 5.39 4.98
CA VAL A 85 6.59 6.23 4.49
C VAL A 85 6.03 7.39 3.68
N ARG A 86 6.70 8.54 3.69
CA ARG A 86 6.31 9.69 2.86
C ARG A 86 6.49 9.35 1.39
N LEU A 87 5.49 9.64 0.56
CA LEU A 87 5.56 9.46 -0.90
C LEU A 87 6.77 10.16 -1.51
N MET A 88 7.13 11.34 -0.98
CA MET A 88 8.28 12.10 -1.45
C MET A 88 9.61 11.41 -1.16
N GLU A 89 9.77 10.74 -0.02
CA GLU A 89 10.98 9.94 0.27
C GLU A 89 11.11 8.77 -0.70
N PHE A 90 9.99 8.15 -1.09
CA PHE A 90 9.96 7.12 -2.12
C PHE A 90 10.38 7.66 -3.50
N VAL A 91 9.86 8.82 -3.90
CA VAL A 91 10.25 9.48 -5.17
C VAL A 91 11.73 9.85 -5.15
N GLU A 92 12.24 10.43 -4.06
CA GLU A 92 13.66 10.79 -3.90
C GLU A 92 14.57 9.57 -4.01
N ALA A 93 14.16 8.42 -3.45
CA ALA A 93 14.90 7.17 -3.60
C ALA A 93 15.02 6.75 -5.08
N ILE A 94 13.95 6.89 -5.86
CA ILE A 94 13.97 6.63 -7.31
C ILE A 94 14.88 7.62 -8.04
N GLU A 95 14.75 8.92 -7.77
CA GLU A 95 15.58 9.97 -8.36
C GLU A 95 17.07 9.72 -8.13
N ASN A 96 17.44 9.39 -6.89
CA ASN A 96 18.81 9.08 -6.50
C ASN A 96 19.37 7.84 -7.22
N LYS A 97 18.54 6.81 -7.42
CA LYS A 97 18.95 5.59 -8.14
C LYS A 97 19.06 5.81 -9.65
N LEU A 98 18.23 6.66 -10.23
CA LEU A 98 18.26 6.99 -11.66
C LEU A 98 19.24 8.12 -12.00
N GLY A 99 19.67 8.90 -11.02
CA GLY A 99 20.46 10.12 -11.25
C GLY A 99 19.67 11.20 -11.99
N LYS A 100 18.34 11.20 -11.91
CA LYS A 100 17.44 12.12 -12.60
C LYS A 100 16.43 12.72 -11.62
N THR A 101 16.24 14.03 -11.68
CA THR A 101 15.18 14.71 -10.91
C THR A 101 13.85 14.64 -11.66
N ALA A 102 12.81 14.16 -10.98
CA ALA A 102 11.45 14.11 -11.48
C ALA A 102 10.86 15.51 -11.63
N LYS A 103 10.18 15.76 -12.75
CA LYS A 103 9.28 16.89 -12.93
C LYS A 103 7.98 16.59 -12.18
N LYS A 104 7.54 17.49 -11.29
CA LYS A 104 6.42 17.24 -10.37
C LYS A 104 5.30 18.25 -10.60
N ASN A 105 4.09 17.75 -10.80
CA ASN A 105 2.87 18.54 -10.75
C ASN A 105 2.25 18.35 -9.37
N TYR A 106 2.25 19.38 -8.54
CA TYR A 106 1.58 19.31 -7.25
C TYR A 106 0.09 19.55 -7.43
N MET A 107 -0.70 18.56 -7.04
CA MET A 107 -2.15 18.53 -7.20
C MET A 107 -2.83 18.58 -5.84
N ASP A 108 -4.06 19.10 -5.81
CA ASP A 108 -4.93 19.05 -4.63
C ASP A 108 -5.30 17.61 -4.26
N LEU A 109 -5.94 17.40 -3.11
CA LEU A 109 -6.42 16.08 -2.70
C LEU A 109 -7.40 15.50 -3.73
N GLN A 110 -7.28 14.22 -4.08
CA GLN A 110 -8.28 13.60 -4.95
C GLN A 110 -9.62 13.45 -4.23
N ALA A 111 -10.71 13.62 -4.97
CA ALA A 111 -12.05 13.34 -4.47
C ALA A 111 -12.19 11.82 -4.17
N GLY A 112 -12.17 11.46 -2.88
CA GLY A 112 -12.23 10.08 -2.41
C GLY A 112 -11.06 9.68 -1.50
N ASP A 113 -9.97 10.46 -1.46
CA ASP A 113 -8.89 10.28 -0.50
C ASP A 113 -9.34 10.77 0.90
N VAL A 114 -9.04 9.98 1.93
CA VAL A 114 -9.31 10.36 3.32
C VAL A 114 -8.13 11.22 3.81
N PRO A 115 -8.35 12.47 4.26
CA PRO A 115 -7.30 13.26 4.88
C PRO A 115 -6.80 12.55 6.14
N GLU A 116 -5.48 12.43 6.25
CA GLU A 116 -4.52 12.00 7.31
C GLU A 116 -4.99 11.46 8.69
N ASN A 117 -6.25 11.62 9.09
CA ASN A 117 -6.73 11.44 10.46
C ASN A 117 -7.31 10.04 10.77
N LEU A 118 -7.28 9.10 9.83
CA LEU A 118 -7.80 7.74 10.02
C LEU A 118 -6.89 6.69 9.35
N CYS A 119 -5.79 6.37 10.01
CA CYS A 119 -5.12 5.08 9.95
C CYS A 119 -4.81 4.66 11.39
#